data_AF-A0A535B1C8-F1
#
_entry.id   AF-A0A535B1C8-F1
#
_cell.length_a   1.000
_cell.length_b   1.000
_cell.length_c   1.000
_cell.angle_alpha   90.00
_cell.angle_beta   90.00
_cell.angle_gamma   90.00
#
_symmetry.space_group_name_H-M   'P 1'
#
loop_
_entity.id
_entity.type
_entity.pdbx_description
1 polymer ?
#
loop_
_entity_poly.entity_id
_entity_poly.type
_entity_poly.pdbx_seq_one_letter_code
_entity_poly.pdbx_strand_id
1 'polypeptide(L)'
;MNVSQPRDYKLIVEKDVQVPTRDGAILYADVFRPDGGAERFPAIMNISVYQKDKLWIPPADLEEKPNPYMNWETANPLWWCPRGYALVRVDARGSGKSPGQSEPSSYQEALDFY
;
A
#
# COMPACT_ATOMS: atom_id res chain seq x y z
N MET A 1 11.41 3.72 -26.98
CA MET A 1 11.73 3.40 -25.57
C MET A 1 10.73 2.35 -25.09
N ASN A 2 11.19 1.25 -24.48
CA ASN A 2 10.33 0.24 -23.86
C ASN A 2 9.88 0.71 -22.48
N VAL A 3 8.97 1.69 -22.44
CA VAL A 3 8.33 2.12 -21.19
C VAL A 3 7.13 1.22 -20.94
N SER A 4 6.90 0.80 -19.69
CA SER A 4 5.69 0.06 -19.30
C SER A 4 4.43 0.76 -19.84
N GLN A 5 3.47 -0.03 -20.33
CA GLN A 5 2.18 0.44 -20.83
C GLN A 5 1.05 -0.21 -20.03
N PRO A 6 -0.07 0.49 -19.79
CA PRO A 6 -1.19 -0.09 -19.08
C PRO A 6 -1.85 -1.19 -19.94
N ARG A 7 -2.33 -2.24 -19.28
CA ARG A 7 -3.10 -3.36 -19.82
C ARG A 7 -4.47 -3.40 -19.16
N ASP A 8 -5.39 -4.17 -19.74
CA ASP A 8 -6.75 -4.36 -19.23
C ASP A 8 -6.79 -5.38 -18.07
N TYR A 9 -6.08 -5.07 -16.99
CA TYR A 9 -6.18 -5.83 -15.74
C TYR A 9 -7.30 -5.24 -14.88
N LYS A 10 -8.16 -6.10 -14.34
CA LYS A 10 -9.04 -5.70 -13.23
C LYS A 10 -8.21 -5.51 -11.96
N LEU A 11 -8.65 -4.61 -11.10
CA LEU A 11 -8.04 -4.38 -9.79
C LEU A 11 -8.65 -5.34 -8.77
N ILE A 12 -7.80 -6.10 -8.07
CA ILE A 12 -8.16 -6.82 -6.85
C ILE A 12 -7.66 -6.00 -5.66
N VAL A 13 -8.52 -5.83 -4.65
CA VAL A 13 -8.19 -5.17 -3.39
C VAL A 13 -8.47 -6.14 -2.25
N GLU A 14 -7.42 -6.51 -1.54
CA GLU A 14 -7.48 -7.33 -0.33
C GLU A 14 -7.22 -6.41 0.85
N LYS A 15 -8.22 -6.25 1.72
CA LYS A 15 -8.18 -5.34 2.86
C LYS A 15 -7.80 -6.08 4.14
N ASP A 16 -7.10 -5.39 5.03
CA ASP A 16 -6.83 -5.83 6.41
C ASP A 16 -6.15 -7.21 6.51
N VAL A 17 -5.24 -7.47 5.57
CA VAL A 17 -4.37 -8.65 5.59
C VAL A 17 -3.46 -8.57 6.80
N GLN A 18 -3.51 -9.58 7.66
CA GLN A 18 -2.66 -9.66 8.85
C GLN A 18 -1.23 -10.07 8.45
N VAL A 19 -0.25 -9.33 8.96
CA VAL A 19 1.18 -9.59 8.79
C VAL A 19 1.78 -9.80 10.17
N PRO A 20 2.00 -11.07 10.59
CA PRO A 20 2.67 -11.37 11.85
C PRO A 20 4.14 -10.96 11.80
N THR A 21 4.59 -10.21 12.80
CA THR A 21 5.99 -9.83 12.97
C THR A 21 6.72 -10.85 13.85
N ARG A 22 8.06 -10.76 13.88
CA ARG A 22 8.92 -11.69 14.63
C ARG A 22 8.68 -11.71 16.14
N ASP A 23 8.20 -10.61 16.71
CA ASP A 23 7.88 -10.47 18.15
C ASP A 23 6.43 -10.86 18.46
N GLY A 24 5.69 -11.37 17.46
CA GLY A 24 4.31 -11.83 17.61
C GLY A 24 3.25 -10.73 17.51
N ALA A 25 3.64 -9.48 17.23
CA ALA A 25 2.67 -8.44 16.90
C ALA A 25 2.05 -8.69 15.52
N ILE A 26 0.93 -8.03 15.25
CA ILE A 26 0.20 -8.10 13.99
C ILE A 26 0.17 -6.70 13.39
N LEU A 27 0.68 -6.56 12.17
CA LEU A 27 0.45 -5.38 11.35
C LEU A 27 -0.68 -5.65 10.36
N TYR A 28 -1.40 -4.61 9.97
CA TYR A 28 -2.47 -4.71 8.98
C TYR A 28 -2.04 -4.06 7.67
N ALA A 29 -2.19 -4.81 6.59
CA ALA A 29 -1.86 -4.39 5.24
C ALA A 29 -3.07 -4.43 4.31
N ASP A 30 -3.07 -3.57 3.30
CA ASP A 30 -3.92 -3.71 2.13
C ASP A 30 -3.05 -4.07 0.92
N VAL A 31 -3.53 -5.03 0.12
CA VAL A 31 -2.88 -5.46 -1.12
C VAL A 31 -3.76 -5.04 -2.30
N PHE A 32 -3.19 -4.23 -3.19
CA PHE A 32 -3.79 -3.84 -4.45
C PHE A 32 -3.02 -4.55 -5.56
N ARG A 33 -3.67 -5.37 -6.37
CA ARG A 33 -2.94 -6.11 -7.41
C ARG A 33 -3.75 -6.33 -8.68
N PRO A 34 -3.07 -6.55 -9.82
CA PRO A 34 -3.74 -6.90 -11.07
C PRO A 34 -4.38 -8.29 -10.96
N ASP A 35 -5.56 -8.46 -11.55
CA ASP A 35 -6.18 -9.76 -11.79
C ASP A 35 -5.55 -10.42 -13.03
N GLY A 36 -4.35 -10.96 -12.85
CA GLY A 36 -3.56 -11.63 -13.89
C GLY A 36 -3.57 -13.16 -13.85
N GLY A 37 -4.46 -13.76 -13.07
CA GLY A 37 -4.47 -15.21 -12.84
C GLY A 37 -3.17 -15.69 -12.16
N ALA A 38 -2.36 -16.48 -12.88
CA ALA A 38 -1.11 -17.05 -12.38
C ALA A 38 0.14 -16.18 -12.63
N GLU A 39 -0.02 -15.02 -13.27
CA GLU A 39 1.07 -14.09 -13.54
C GLU A 39 1.66 -13.53 -12.23
N ARG A 40 2.99 -13.34 -12.19
CA ARG A 40 3.69 -12.72 -11.05
C ARG A 40 3.96 -11.26 -11.36
N PHE A 41 3.71 -10.40 -10.37
CA PHE A 41 3.92 -8.96 -10.48
C PHE A 41 4.96 -8.49 -9.45
N PRO A 42 5.87 -7.58 -9.80
CA PRO A 42 6.68 -6.87 -8.82
C PRO A 42 5.79 -6.10 -7.84
N ALA A 43 6.17 -6.09 -6.56
CA ALA A 43 5.48 -5.36 -5.51
C ALA A 43 6.18 -4.02 -5.21
N ILE A 44 5.40 -2.95 -5.12
CA ILE A 44 5.81 -1.67 -4.53
C ILE A 44 5.16 -1.60 -3.16
N MET A 45 5.97 -1.47 -2.12
CA MET A 45 5.50 -1.51 -0.74
C MET A 45 5.73 -0.17 -0.05
N ASN A 46 4.80 0.24 0.80
CA ASN A 46 5.01 1.28 1.79
C ASN A 46 4.50 0.82 3.16
N ILE A 47 5.19 1.25 4.21
CA ILE A 47 4.71 1.24 5.59
C ILE A 47 4.57 2.70 6.03
N SER A 48 3.53 3.04 6.76
CA SER A 48 3.30 4.43 7.17
C SER A 48 2.54 4.53 8.48
N VAL A 49 2.80 5.62 9.21
CA VAL A 49 2.05 6.04 10.41
C VAL A 49 0.79 6.87 10.06
N TYR A 50 0.57 7.18 8.78
CA TYR A 50 -0.51 8.06 8.32
C TYR A 50 -1.83 7.35 7.98
N GLN A 51 -1.95 6.07 8.37
CA GLN A 51 -3.16 5.26 8.27
C GLN A 51 -3.59 4.94 6.82
N LYS A 52 -3.48 3.67 6.42
CA LYS A 52 -3.79 3.17 5.06
C LYS A 52 -5.24 3.39 4.62
N ASP A 53 -6.16 3.51 5.59
CA ASP A 53 -7.60 3.71 5.34
C ASP A 53 -8.02 5.19 5.33
N LYS A 54 -7.08 6.12 5.58
CA LYS A 54 -7.37 7.55 5.52
C LYS A 54 -7.30 8.03 4.08
N LEU A 55 -8.47 8.27 3.47
CA LEU A 55 -8.55 8.80 2.11
C LEU A 55 -7.85 10.15 2.03
N TRP A 56 -6.88 10.27 1.13
CA TRP A 56 -6.30 11.55 0.77
C TRP A 56 -7.05 12.14 -0.43
N ILE A 57 -7.47 13.40 -0.31
CA ILE A 57 -8.09 14.15 -1.41
C ILE A 57 -7.04 15.14 -1.91
N PRO A 58 -6.46 14.93 -3.11
CA PRO A 58 -5.50 15.86 -3.68
C PRO A 58 -6.11 17.27 -3.84
N PRO A 59 -5.34 18.33 -3.56
CA PRO A 59 -5.70 19.69 -3.95
C PRO A 59 -6.04 19.78 -5.45
N ALA A 60 -6.99 20.66 -5.79
CA ALA A 60 -7.56 20.73 -7.15
C ALA A 60 -6.55 21.15 -8.24
N ASP A 61 -5.47 21.81 -7.84
CA ASP A 61 -4.37 22.29 -8.68
C ASP A 61 -3.30 21.23 -8.97
N LEU A 62 -3.39 20.03 -8.37
CA LEU A 62 -2.51 18.91 -8.71
C LEU A 62 -2.99 18.14 -9.96
N GLU A 63 -2.02 17.56 -10.67
CA GLU A 63 -2.28 16.72 -11.86
C GLU A 63 -3.08 15.47 -11.52
N GLU A 64 -2.72 14.82 -10.41
CA GLU A 64 -3.36 13.57 -9.98
C GLU A 64 -4.78 13.82 -9.45
N LYS A 65 -5.75 13.17 -10.08
CA LYS A 65 -7.17 13.32 -9.74
C LYS A 65 -7.57 12.41 -8.57
N PRO A 66 -8.52 12.86 -7.72
CA PRO A 66 -9.01 12.05 -6.61
C PRO A 66 -9.60 10.73 -7.12
N ASN A 67 -9.36 9.66 -6.37
CA ASN A 67 -10.00 8.37 -6.57
C ASN A 67 -10.17 7.67 -5.21
N PRO A 68 -11.00 6.61 -5.12
CA PRO A 68 -11.33 5.96 -3.84
C PRO A 68 -10.16 5.30 -3.12
N TYR A 69 -9.01 5.15 -3.77
CA TYR A 69 -7.83 4.48 -3.23
C TYR A 69 -6.66 5.42 -2.98
N MET A 70 -6.87 6.74 -3.05
CA MET A 70 -5.82 7.71 -2.74
C MET A 70 -5.46 7.67 -1.25
N ASN A 71 -4.16 7.63 -0.96
CA ASN A 71 -3.63 7.73 0.40
C ASN A 71 -2.32 8.52 0.35
N TRP A 72 -2.10 9.35 1.37
CA TRP A 72 -0.97 10.29 1.41
C TRP A 72 0.36 9.55 1.25
N GLU A 73 1.25 10.05 0.38
CA GLU A 73 2.60 9.49 0.15
C GLU A 73 2.62 8.01 -0.31
N THR A 74 1.54 7.51 -0.92
CA THR A 74 1.49 6.14 -1.43
C THR A 74 1.30 6.09 -2.94
N ALA A 75 1.76 5.00 -3.56
CA ALA A 75 1.53 4.74 -4.98
C ALA A 75 0.02 4.60 -5.28
N ASN A 76 -0.43 5.19 -6.39
CA ASN A 76 -1.82 5.09 -6.85
C ASN A 76 -2.10 3.74 -7.55
N PRO A 77 -3.01 2.90 -7.03
CA PRO A 77 -3.30 1.58 -7.60
C PRO A 77 -3.86 1.66 -9.01
N LEU A 78 -4.62 2.71 -9.32
CA LEU A 78 -5.22 2.89 -10.65
C LEU A 78 -4.18 3.24 -11.73
N TRP A 79 -2.99 3.68 -11.33
CA TRP A 79 -1.88 3.89 -12.26
C TRP A 79 -0.97 2.67 -12.36
N TRP A 80 -0.60 2.08 -11.23
CA TRP A 80 0.43 1.03 -11.16
C TRP A 80 -0.09 -0.38 -11.46
N CYS A 81 -1.31 -0.74 -11.02
CA CYS A 81 -1.83 -2.09 -11.26
C CYS A 81 -2.08 -2.40 -12.74
N PRO A 82 -2.68 -1.50 -13.56
CA PRO A 82 -2.78 -1.73 -15.00
C PRO A 82 -1.42 -1.92 -15.68
N ARG A 83 -0.35 -1.41 -15.08
CA ARG A 83 1.04 -1.50 -15.57
C ARG A 83 1.79 -2.73 -15.07
N GLY A 84 1.11 -3.66 -14.40
CA GLY A 84 1.68 -4.92 -13.94
C GLY A 84 2.45 -4.82 -12.62
N TYR A 85 2.05 -3.92 -11.71
CA TYR A 85 2.62 -3.83 -10.37
C TYR A 85 1.56 -4.13 -9.30
N ALA A 86 1.95 -4.86 -8.26
CA ALA A 86 1.17 -4.97 -7.03
C ALA A 86 1.62 -3.86 -6.05
N LEU A 87 0.71 -3.35 -5.24
CA LEU A 87 0.99 -2.39 -4.19
C LEU A 87 0.62 -3.00 -2.84
N VAL A 88 1.49 -2.83 -1.85
CA VAL A 88 1.25 -3.26 -0.47
C VAL A 88 1.36 -2.05 0.43
N ARG A 89 0.27 -1.71 1.11
CA ARG A 89 0.21 -0.57 2.04
C ARG A 89 0.03 -1.08 3.45
N VAL A 90 0.96 -0.77 4.34
CA VAL A 90 0.97 -1.28 5.70
C VAL A 90 0.79 -0.14 6.70
N ASP A 91 -0.11 -0.33 7.66
CA ASP A 91 -0.15 0.49 8.86
C ASP A 91 1.04 0.12 9.76
N ALA A 92 1.93 1.07 10.04
CA ALA A 92 3.01 0.89 11.00
C ALA A 92 2.47 0.53 12.40
N ARG A 93 3.28 -0.12 13.24
CA ARG A 93 2.88 -0.47 14.61
C ARG A 93 2.34 0.74 15.37
N GLY A 94 1.23 0.52 16.08
CA GLY A 94 0.53 1.57 16.83
C GLY A 94 -0.14 2.64 15.97
N SER A 95 -0.28 2.43 14.67
CA SER A 95 -0.97 3.34 13.75
C SER A 95 -2.12 2.64 13.03
N GLY A 96 -3.14 3.40 12.66
CA GLY A 96 -4.31 2.89 11.92
C GLY A 96 -4.94 1.70 12.63
N LYS A 97 -4.96 0.55 11.96
CA LYS A 97 -5.47 -0.71 12.51
C LYS A 97 -4.41 -1.59 13.19
N SER A 98 -3.12 -1.28 13.03
CA SER A 98 -2.02 -2.02 13.64
C SER A 98 -1.90 -1.64 15.13
N PRO A 99 -2.16 -2.58 16.07
CA PRO A 99 -2.02 -2.32 17.50
C PRO A 99 -0.55 -2.12 17.91
N GLY A 100 -0.35 -1.72 19.16
CA GLY A 100 0.96 -1.54 19.76
C GLY A 100 1.33 -0.07 19.96
N GLN A 101 2.61 0.18 20.22
CA GLN A 101 3.13 1.51 20.47
C GLN A 101 3.65 2.12 19.15
N SER A 102 3.24 3.36 18.87
CA SER A 102 3.80 4.12 17.75
C SER A 102 5.08 4.83 18.18
N GLU A 103 6.18 4.50 17.50
CA GLU A 103 7.48 5.14 17.65
C GLU A 103 8.09 5.38 16.25
N PRO A 104 7.68 6.46 15.56
CA PRO A 104 8.15 6.74 14.20
C PRO A 104 9.68 6.93 14.17
N SER A 105 10.32 6.44 13.11
CA SER A 105 11.77 6.43 12.92
C SER A 105 12.57 5.64 13.96
N SER A 106 11.91 4.76 14.71
CA SER A 106 12.57 3.88 15.67
C SER A 106 13.24 2.67 14.98
N TYR A 107 14.14 2.03 15.71
CA TYR A 107 14.68 0.73 15.29
C TYR A 107 13.57 -0.32 15.15
N GLN A 108 12.57 -0.29 16.02
CA GLN A 108 11.44 -1.23 15.95
C GLN A 108 10.64 -1.06 14.65
N GLU A 109 10.41 0.17 14.19
CA GLU A 109 9.73 0.42 12.91
C GLU A 109 10.54 -0.13 11.72
N ALA A 110 11.87 0.04 11.73
CA ALA A 110 12.74 -0.53 10.70
C ALA A 110 12.73 -2.07 10.73
N LEU A 111 12.64 -2.65 11.93
CA LEU A 111 12.48 -4.10 12.10
C LEU A 111 11.13 -4.59 11.61
N ASP A 112 10.05 -3.88 11.88
CA ASP A 112 8.70 -4.21 11.42
C ASP A 112 8.57 -4.15 9.89
N PHE A 113 9.41 -3.35 9.23
CA PHE A 113 9.44 -3.23 7.77
C PHE A 113 10.28 -4.32 7.05
N TYR A 114 11.14 -5.04 7.77
CA TYR A 114 12.01 -6.11 7.22
C TYR A 114 11.36 -7.50 7.33
#